data_AF-A0A2X3KYS5-F1
#
_entry.id   AF-A0A2X3KYS5-F1
#
_cell.length_a   1.000
_cell.length_b   1.000
_cell.length_c   1.000
_cell.angle_alpha   90.00
_cell.angle_beta   90.00
_cell.angle_gamma   90.00
#
_symmetry.space_group_name_H-M   'P 1'
#
loop_
_entity.id
_entity.type
_entity.pdbx_description
1 polymer ?
#
loop_
_entity_poly.entity_id
_entity_poly.type
_entity_poly.pdbx_seq_one_letter_code
_entity_poly.pdbx_strand_id
1 'polypeptide(L)' 'MKTLRFVGIAGSLRMDSASRALLNSIREMLPEQSHFSVLDIGALEHYCQDLEKTEFT' A
#
# COMPACT_ATOMS: atom_id res chain seq x y z
N MET A 1 -15.20 19.68 -6.02
CA MET A 1 -14.81 18.37 -6.59
C MET A 1 -14.21 17.52 -5.47
N LYS A 2 -14.42 16.19 -5.47
CA LYS A 2 -13.98 15.29 -4.40
C LYS A 2 -12.57 14.75 -4.70
N THR A 3 -11.66 14.84 -3.74
CA THR A 3 -10.30 14.29 -3.84
C THR A 3 -10.35 12.75 -3.90
N LEU A 4 -9.65 12.16 -4.88
CA LEU A 4 -9.52 10.69 -4.98
C LEU A 4 -8.34 10.21 -4.14
N ARG A 5 -8.46 9.04 -3.51
CA ARG A 5 -7.40 8.43 -2.69
C ARG A 5 -7.14 7.01 -3.16
N PHE A 6 -5.88 6.71 -3.44
CA PHE A 6 -5.40 5.43 -3.95
C PHE A 6 -4.34 4.85 -3.01
N VAL A 7 -4.34 3.52 -2.89
CA VAL A 7 -3.30 2.78 -2.21
C VAL A 7 -2.71 1.76 -3.18
N GLY A 8 -1.41 1.86 -3.44
CA GLY A 8 -0.66 0.89 -4.22
C GLY A 8 -0.05 -0.19 -3.33
N ILE A 9 -0.06 -1.44 -3.80
CA ILE A 9 0.57 -2.57 -3.13
C ILE A 9 1.57 -3.20 -4.09
N ALA A 10 2.86 -3.21 -3.72
CA ALA A 10 3.88 -3.92 -4.47
C ALA A 10 4.09 -5.31 -3.87
N GLY A 11 3.96 -6.36 -4.68
CA GLY A 11 4.22 -7.75 -4.26
C GLY A 11 5.70 -8.10 -4.09
N SER A 12 6.58 -7.11 -3.88
CA SER A 12 8.03 -7.33 -3.77
C SER A 12 8.66 -6.35 -2.80
N LEU A 13 9.47 -6.90 -1.87
CA LEU A 13 10.14 -6.18 -0.79
C LEU A 13 11.63 -5.89 -1.06
N ARG A 14 12.20 -6.46 -2.13
CA ARG A 14 13.60 -6.18 -2.48
C ARG A 14 13.77 -4.70 -2.85
N MET A 15 14.96 -4.19 -2.59
CA MET A 15 15.33 -2.79 -2.83
C MET A 15 15.07 -2.37 -4.29
N ASP A 16 15.53 -3.16 -5.26
CA ASP A 16 15.37 -2.89 -6.70
C ASP A 16 14.15 -3.62 -7.29
N SER A 17 12.96 -3.25 -6.82
CA SER A 17 11.68 -3.78 -7.30
C SER A 17 11.12 -2.95 -8.45
N ALA A 18 10.98 -3.54 -9.64
CA ALA A 18 10.30 -2.92 -10.78
C ALA A 18 8.82 -2.60 -10.46
N SER A 19 8.15 -3.43 -9.65
CA SER A 19 6.78 -3.15 -9.21
C SER A 19 6.71 -1.89 -8.35
N ARG A 20 7.69 -1.66 -7.46
CA ARG A 20 7.77 -0.43 -6.66
C ARG A 20 8.02 0.79 -7.55
N ALA A 21 8.94 0.67 -8.51
CA ALA A 21 9.20 1.72 -9.48
C ALA A 21 7.94 2.09 -10.29
N LEU A 22 7.18 1.10 -10.76
CA LEU A 22 5.92 1.34 -11.47
C LEU A 22 4.89 2.12 -10.63
N LEU A 23 4.72 1.77 -9.35
CA LEU A 23 3.80 2.50 -8.46
C LEU A 23 4.23 3.96 -8.25
N ASN A 24 5.54 4.21 -8.15
CA ASN A 24 6.07 5.57 -8.06
C ASN A 24 5.79 6.37 -9.34
N SER A 25 5.97 5.77 -10.51
CA SER A 25 5.62 6.40 -11.79
C SER A 25 4.13 6.71 -11.89
N ILE A 26 3.25 5.79 -11.46
CA ILE A 26 1.81 6.05 -11.42
C ILE A 26 1.50 7.25 -10.52
N ARG A 27 2.12 7.34 -9.34
CA ARG A 27 1.93 8.48 -8.43
C ARG A 27 2.24 9.83 -9.08
N GLU A 28 3.29 9.89 -9.91
CA GLU A 28 3.69 11.11 -10.62
C GLU A 28 2.73 11.50 -11.75
N MET A 29 1.99 10.53 -12.30
CA MET A 29 1.05 10.74 -13.41
C MET A 29 -0.37 11.10 -12.95
N LEU A 30 -0.68 10.98 -11.67
CA LEU A 30 -2.01 11.24 -11.16
C LEU A 30 -2.33 12.75 -11.17
N PRO A 31 -3.59 13.13 -11.42
CA PRO A 31 -3.99 14.53 -11.39
C PRO A 31 -3.86 15.09 -9.97
N GLU A 32 -3.59 16.39 -9.85
CA GLU A 32 -3.30 17.09 -8.58
C GLU A 32 -4.35 16.87 -7.49
N GLN A 33 -5.61 16.61 -7.87
CA GLN A 33 -6.70 16.31 -6.94
C GLN A 33 -6.72 14.84 -6.47
N SER A 34 -5.60 14.15 -6.55
CA SER A 34 -5.43 12.75 -6.12
C SER A 34 -4.39 12.63 -5.02
N HIS A 35 -4.62 11.67 -4.13
CA HIS A 35 -3.63 11.23 -3.16
C HIS A 35 -3.27 9.77 -3.43
N PHE A 36 -1.98 9.46 -3.41
CA PHE A 36 -1.48 8.10 -3.62
C PHE A 36 -0.43 7.75 -2.58
N SER A 37 -0.63 6.63 -1.90
CA SER A 37 0.32 6.05 -0.94
C SER A 37 0.65 4.61 -1.32
N VAL A 38 1.88 4.16 -1.03
CA VAL A 38 2.26 2.75 -1.17
C VAL A 38 2.22 2.12 0.22
N LEU A 39 1.50 1.00 0.36
CA LEU A 39 1.49 0.22 1.59
C LEU A 39 2.78 -0.59 1.72
N ASP A 40 3.39 -0.58 2.91
CA ASP A 40 4.51 -1.47 3.22
C ASP A 40 3.99 -2.82 3.74
N ILE A 41 3.91 -3.80 2.85
CA ILE A 41 3.47 -5.15 3.22
C ILE A 41 4.51 -5.90 4.08
N GLY A 42 5.76 -5.43 4.13
CA GLY A 42 6.79 -6.02 4.98
C GLY A 42 6.60 -5.70 6.46
N ALA A 43 5.84 -4.65 6.77
CA ALA A 43 5.46 -4.27 8.12
C ALA A 43 4.18 -4.98 8.61
N LEU A 44 3.46 -5.68 7.73
CA LEU A 44 2.28 -6.45 8.12
C LEU A 44 2.73 -7.74 8.78
N GLU A 45 2.19 -8.02 9.96
CA GLU A 45 2.37 -9.33 10.59
C GLU A 45 1.76 -10.41 9.71
N HIS A 46 2.35 -11.61 9.79
CA HIS A 46 1.72 -12.76 9.18
C HIS A 46 0.37 -13.00 9.84
N TYR A 47 -0.63 -13.31 9.02
CA TYR A 47 -1.93 -13.73 9.51
C TYR A 47 -1.78 -14.85 10.54
N CYS A 48 -2.41 -14.67 11.71
CA CYS A 48 -2.46 -15.66 12.76
C CYS A 48 -3.83 -15.59 13.45
N GLN A 49 -4.70 -16.56 13.14
CA GLN A 49 -6.07 -16.62 13.67
C GLN A 49 -6.14 -16.61 15.20
N ASP A 50 -5.09 -17.10 15.88
CA ASP A 50 -5.04 -17.10 17.34
C ASP A 50 -4.82 -15.70 17.93
N LEU A 51 -4.17 -14.78 17.19
CA LEU A 51 -3.99 -13.38 17.60
C LEU A 51 -5.26 -12.54 17.36
N GLU A 52 -6.13 -12.95 16.44
CA GLU A 52 -7.36 -12.21 16.09
C GLU A 52 -8.45 -12.24 17.18
N LYS A 53 -8.30 -13.08 18.22
CA LYS A 53 -9.30 -13.29 19.28
C LYS A 53 -9.38 -12.16 20.33
N THR A 54 -8.73 -11.01 20.09
CA THR A 54 -8.59 -9.94 21.10
C THR A 54 -9.58 -8.77 20.92
N GLU A 55 -10.38 -8.74 19.84
CA GLU A 55 -11.29 -7.62 19.50
C GLU A 55 -12.79 -7.97 19.64
N PHE A 56 -13.18 -8.65 20.73
CA PHE A 56 -14.57 -8.70 21.18
C PHE A 56 -14.64 -8.48 22.69
N THR A 57 -14.45 -7.23 23.12
CA THR A 57 -14.90 -6.73 24.43
C THR A 57 -15.75 -5.48 24.22
#